data_AF-A0A1A1WW60-F1
#
_entry.id   AF-A0A1A1WW60-F1
#
_cell.length_a   1.000
_cell.length_b   1.000
_cell.length_c   1.000
_cell.angle_alpha   90.00
_cell.angle_beta   90.00
_cell.angle_gamma   90.00
#
_symmetry.space_group_name_H-M   'P 1'
#
loop_
_entity.id
_entity.type
_entity.pdbx_description
1 polymer ?
#
loop_
_entity_poly.entity_id
_entity_poly.type
_entity_poly.pdbx_seq_one_letter_code
_entity_poly.pdbx_strand_id
1 'polypeptide(L)'
;MIGYIAGVIGGIVGGLAIAALGMAYGAASGRGLWGLPNSIGGIILGPGRANTRSFGVATLVGAALHIVLSAVFGIVIVFVAQNFTHAYLATGLVAGAALWLINYVGIGAIHPGAREVAKLNPVPIAFGLHLLFGLIASGVAFLIQSGS
;
A
#
# COMPACT_ATOMS: atom_id res chain seq x y z
N MET A 1 22.88 -7.39 2.41
CA MET A 1 22.14 -7.54 1.13
C MET A 1 20.82 -8.28 1.27
N ILE A 2 20.73 -9.37 2.04
CA ILE A 2 19.50 -10.16 2.22
C ILE A 2 18.32 -9.33 2.77
N GLY A 3 18.58 -8.41 3.72
CA GLY A 3 17.53 -7.57 4.32
C GLY A 3 16.74 -6.72 3.33
N TYR A 4 17.42 -6.07 2.38
CA TYR A 4 16.76 -5.24 1.37
C TYR A 4 15.89 -6.06 0.42
N ILE A 5 16.38 -7.22 -0.02
CA ILE A 5 15.62 -8.12 -0.91
C ILE A 5 14.39 -8.66 -0.18
N ALA A 6 14.54 -9.09 1.07
CA ALA A 6 13.42 -9.52 1.91
C ALA A 6 12.39 -8.40 2.11
N GLY A 7 12.84 -7.16 2.30
CA GLY A 7 11.96 -5.97 2.37
C GLY A 7 11.22 -5.70 1.07
N VAL A 8 11.89 -5.79 -0.09
CA VAL A 8 11.24 -5.65 -1.40
C VAL A 8 10.17 -6.72 -1.59
N ILE A 9 10.51 -8.00 -1.36
CA ILE A 9 9.59 -9.12 -1.54
C ILE A 9 8.41 -8.99 -0.58
N GLY A 10 8.67 -8.77 0.71
CA GLY A 10 7.62 -8.58 1.71
C GLY A 10 6.71 -7.39 1.37
N GLY A 11 7.30 -6.26 1.02
CA GLY A 11 6.58 -5.07 0.57
C GLY A 11 5.66 -5.36 -0.61
N ILE A 12 6.18 -5.96 -1.68
CA ILE A 12 5.39 -6.30 -2.88
C ILE A 12 4.25 -7.27 -2.54
N VAL A 13 4.54 -8.35 -1.79
CA VAL A 13 3.52 -9.33 -1.39
C VAL A 13 2.42 -8.68 -0.55
N GLY A 14 2.80 -7.87 0.45
CA GLY A 14 1.84 -7.11 1.25
C GLY A 14 1.02 -6.14 0.40
N GLY A 15 1.67 -5.41 -0.50
CA GLY A 15 1.05 -4.45 -1.41
C GLY A 15 0.03 -5.09 -2.34
N LEU A 16 0.38 -6.24 -2.95
CA LEU A 16 -0.51 -7.00 -3.82
C LEU A 16 -1.70 -7.59 -3.05
N ALA A 17 -1.46 -8.11 -1.83
CA ALA A 17 -2.53 -8.65 -0.99
C ALA A 17 -3.59 -7.60 -0.65
N ILE A 18 -3.16 -6.41 -0.21
CA ILE A 18 -4.11 -5.33 0.13
C ILE A 18 -4.75 -4.70 -1.11
N ALA A 19 -4.05 -4.68 -2.25
CA ALA A 19 -4.63 -4.24 -3.51
C ALA A 19 -5.74 -5.18 -3.96
N ALA A 20 -5.53 -6.49 -3.90
CA ALA A 20 -6.55 -7.49 -4.22
C ALA A 20 -7.79 -7.34 -3.32
N LEU A 21 -7.59 -7.19 -2.00
CA LEU A 21 -8.69 -6.97 -1.05
C LEU A 21 -9.43 -5.64 -1.31
N GLY A 22 -8.69 -4.56 -1.55
CA GLY A 22 -9.26 -3.25 -1.86
C GLY A 22 -10.07 -3.25 -3.16
N MET A 23 -9.58 -3.94 -4.19
CA MET A 23 -10.28 -4.12 -5.47
C MET A 23 -11.54 -4.99 -5.31
N ALA A 24 -11.46 -6.09 -4.57
CA ALA A 24 -12.60 -6.94 -4.27
C ALA A 24 -13.69 -6.17 -3.49
N TYR A 25 -13.29 -5.40 -2.48
CA TYR A 25 -14.19 -4.52 -1.74
C TYR A 25 -14.82 -3.43 -2.64
N GLY A 26 -14.02 -2.83 -3.53
CA GLY A 26 -14.49 -1.86 -4.53
C GLY A 26 -15.54 -2.45 -5.48
N ALA A 27 -15.32 -3.69 -5.96
CA ALA A 27 -16.28 -4.41 -6.78
C ALA A 27 -17.57 -4.73 -6.00
N ALA A 28 -17.46 -5.29 -4.80
CA ALA A 28 -18.60 -5.69 -3.97
C ALA A 28 -19.49 -4.52 -3.51
N SER A 29 -18.92 -3.31 -3.44
CA SER A 29 -19.64 -2.09 -3.04
C SER A 29 -20.08 -1.21 -4.22
N GLY A 30 -19.98 -1.70 -5.45
CA GLY A 30 -20.45 -0.99 -6.65
C GLY A 30 -19.56 0.18 -7.10
N ARG A 31 -18.37 0.36 -6.51
CA ARG A 31 -17.36 1.35 -6.94
C ARG A 31 -16.55 0.89 -8.15
N GLY A 32 -16.61 -0.41 -8.46
CA GLY A 32 -15.95 -1.03 -9.60
C GLY A 32 -14.57 -1.58 -9.25
N LEU A 33 -14.17 -2.64 -9.96
CA LEU A 33 -12.93 -3.37 -9.69
C LEU A 33 -11.68 -2.49 -9.87
N TRP A 34 -11.69 -1.62 -10.87
CA TRP A 34 -10.54 -0.79 -11.26
C TRP A 34 -10.51 0.59 -10.60
N GLY A 35 -11.53 0.94 -9.80
CA GLY A 35 -11.64 2.28 -9.21
C GLY A 35 -10.44 2.63 -8.33
N LEU A 36 -9.98 1.70 -7.50
CA LEU A 36 -8.82 1.90 -6.62
C LEU A 36 -7.52 2.13 -7.41
N PRO A 37 -7.07 1.22 -8.30
CA PRO A 37 -5.85 1.45 -9.09
C PRO A 37 -5.95 2.68 -10.00
N ASN A 38 -7.11 2.98 -10.59
CA ASN A 38 -7.29 4.20 -11.40
C ASN A 38 -7.09 5.47 -10.58
N SER A 39 -7.61 5.49 -9.36
CA SER A 39 -7.47 6.62 -8.44
C SER A 39 -6.03 6.82 -7.99
N ILE A 40 -5.30 5.74 -7.72
CA ILE A 40 -3.86 5.80 -7.46
C ILE A 40 -3.12 6.36 -8.68
N GLY A 41 -3.48 5.94 -9.89
CA GLY A 41 -2.95 6.51 -11.13
C GLY A 41 -3.24 8.00 -11.28
N GLY A 42 -4.36 8.48 -10.74
CA GLY A 42 -4.73 9.90 -10.67
C GLY A 42 -3.80 10.76 -9.84
N ILE A 43 -2.97 10.17 -8.97
CA ILE A 43 -1.90 10.89 -8.26
C ILE A 43 -0.88 11.43 -9.27
N ILE A 44 -0.57 10.68 -10.32
CA ILE A 44 0.42 11.06 -11.34
C ILE A 44 -0.25 11.73 -12.54
N LEU A 45 -1.35 11.17 -13.03
CA LEU A 45 -2.00 11.58 -14.28
C LEU A 45 -2.98 12.74 -14.12
N GLY A 46 -3.30 13.10 -12.87
CA GLY A 46 -4.31 14.09 -12.50
C GLY A 46 -5.69 13.47 -12.22
N PRO A 47 -6.52 14.08 -11.35
CA PRO A 47 -7.79 13.51 -10.89
C PRO A 47 -8.80 13.21 -12.00
N GLY A 48 -8.85 14.05 -13.04
CA GLY A 48 -9.80 13.90 -14.15
C GLY A 48 -9.59 12.64 -15.00
N ARG A 49 -8.36 12.08 -15.01
CA ARG A 49 -8.04 10.85 -15.77
C ARG A 49 -8.24 9.57 -14.97
N ALA A 50 -8.52 9.69 -13.67
CA ALA A 50 -8.76 8.57 -12.76
C ALA A 50 -10.23 8.14 -12.64
N ASN A 51 -11.16 8.93 -13.19
CA ASN A 51 -12.60 8.76 -12.96
C ASN A 51 -13.24 7.73 -13.91
N THR A 52 -12.54 6.62 -14.17
CA THR A 52 -13.05 5.53 -15.02
C THR A 52 -13.23 4.27 -14.18
N ARG A 53 -14.29 3.49 -14.49
CA ARG A 53 -14.50 2.15 -13.92
C ARG A 53 -13.86 1.04 -14.76
N SER A 54 -13.26 1.41 -15.90
CA SER A 54 -12.63 0.50 -16.85
C SER A 54 -11.13 0.38 -16.61
N PHE A 55 -10.57 -0.73 -17.07
CA PHE A 55 -9.13 -0.92 -17.17
C PHE A 55 -8.54 0.03 -18.24
N GLY A 56 -7.37 0.62 -17.96
CA GLY A 56 -6.68 1.49 -18.91
C GLY A 56 -5.34 2.01 -18.39
N VAL A 57 -4.83 3.09 -19.01
CA VAL A 57 -3.53 3.68 -18.67
C VAL A 57 -3.45 4.11 -17.20
N ALA A 58 -4.53 4.69 -16.66
CA ALA A 58 -4.59 5.05 -15.24
C ALA A 58 -4.44 3.83 -14.33
N THR A 59 -4.99 2.68 -14.71
CA THR A 59 -4.86 1.42 -13.96
C THR A 59 -3.41 0.97 -13.93
N LEU A 60 -2.73 0.99 -15.08
CA LEU A 60 -1.33 0.57 -15.21
C LEU A 60 -0.40 1.47 -14.40
N VAL A 61 -0.57 2.79 -14.50
CA VAL A 61 0.22 3.76 -13.75
C VAL A 61 -0.02 3.60 -12.25
N GLY A 62 -1.29 3.43 -11.84
CA GLY A 62 -1.62 3.24 -10.43
C GLY A 62 -1.07 1.94 -9.86
N ALA A 63 -1.16 0.84 -10.60
CA ALA A 63 -0.59 -0.45 -10.20
C ALA A 63 0.93 -0.38 -10.09
N ALA A 64 1.61 0.23 -11.07
CA ALA A 64 3.06 0.42 -11.03
C ALA A 64 3.48 1.28 -9.84
N LEU A 65 2.80 2.41 -9.60
CA LEU A 65 3.07 3.26 -8.45
C LEU A 65 2.88 2.51 -7.13
N HIS A 66 1.78 1.75 -7.01
CA HIS A 66 1.49 0.97 -5.80
C HIS A 66 2.57 -0.09 -5.54
N ILE A 67 3.02 -0.81 -6.56
CA ILE A 67 4.10 -1.81 -6.44
C ILE A 67 5.41 -1.14 -6.00
N VAL A 68 5.80 -0.03 -6.63
CA VAL A 68 7.04 0.69 -6.29
C VAL A 68 7.00 1.20 -4.86
N LEU A 69 5.92 1.87 -4.46
CA LEU A 69 5.77 2.35 -3.07
C LEU A 69 5.76 1.19 -2.08
N SER A 70 5.08 0.09 -2.40
CA SER A 70 5.05 -1.09 -1.54
C SER A 70 6.44 -1.68 -1.32
N ALA A 71 7.25 -1.80 -2.37
CA ALA A 71 8.64 -2.26 -2.27
C ALA A 71 9.51 -1.32 -1.42
N VAL A 72 9.40 0.00 -1.65
CA VAL A 72 10.13 1.02 -0.90
C VAL A 72 9.77 0.98 0.59
N PHE A 73 8.48 0.96 0.92
CA PHE A 73 8.06 0.89 2.31
C PHE A 73 8.37 -0.46 2.96
N GLY A 74 8.34 -1.56 2.22
CA GLY A 74 8.82 -2.85 2.70
C GLY A 74 10.30 -2.82 3.09
N ILE A 75 11.16 -2.18 2.28
CA ILE A 75 12.57 -1.92 2.63
C ILE A 75 12.67 -1.12 3.92
N VAL A 76 11.93 -0.01 4.05
CA VAL A 76 11.97 0.86 5.24
C VAL A 76 11.55 0.08 6.49
N ILE A 77 10.47 -0.69 6.44
CA ILE A 77 9.98 -1.50 7.55
C ILE A 77 11.06 -2.49 8.01
N VAL A 78 11.67 -3.22 7.07
CA VAL A 78 12.71 -4.20 7.39
C VAL A 78 13.97 -3.52 7.91
N PHE A 79 14.38 -2.40 7.32
CA PHE A 79 15.52 -1.64 7.80
C PHE A 79 15.32 -1.18 9.25
N VAL A 80 14.13 -0.67 9.58
CA VAL A 80 13.80 -0.26 10.96
C VAL A 80 13.77 -1.46 11.90
N ALA A 81 13.16 -2.57 11.46
CA ALA A 81 13.08 -3.78 12.25
C ALA A 81 14.47 -4.36 12.55
N GLN A 82 15.35 -4.39 11.57
CA GLN A 82 16.69 -4.97 11.69
C GLN A 82 17.63 -4.16 12.57
N ASN A 83 17.63 -2.84 12.39
CA ASN A 83 18.69 -2.00 12.97
C ASN A 83 18.28 -1.37 14.30
N PHE A 84 16.99 -1.36 14.64
CA PHE A 84 16.51 -0.62 15.81
C PHE A 84 15.63 -1.48 16.71
N THR A 85 14.53 -2.03 16.21
CA THR A 85 13.50 -2.60 17.10
C THR A 85 13.67 -4.10 17.37
N HIS A 86 14.22 -4.84 16.41
CA HIS A 86 14.30 -6.31 16.39
C HIS A 86 12.92 -7.03 16.49
N ALA A 87 11.82 -6.28 16.41
CA ALA A 87 10.45 -6.75 16.56
C ALA A 87 9.69 -6.54 15.23
N TYR A 88 9.86 -7.46 14.28
CA TYR A 88 9.35 -7.32 12.90
C TYR A 88 7.86 -7.03 12.83
N LEU A 89 7.03 -7.86 13.45
CA LEU A 89 5.58 -7.73 13.37
C LEU A 89 5.07 -6.42 14.01
N ALA A 90 5.60 -6.06 15.18
CA ALA A 90 5.26 -4.81 15.86
C ALA A 90 5.69 -3.60 15.03
N THR A 91 6.89 -3.64 14.43
CA THR A 91 7.39 -2.60 13.52
C THR A 91 6.50 -2.47 12.30
N GLY A 92 6.09 -3.60 11.70
CA GLY A 92 5.15 -3.64 10.59
C GLY A 92 3.82 -2.98 10.93
N LEU A 93 3.21 -3.31 12.07
CA LEU A 93 1.96 -2.71 12.53
C LEU A 93 2.08 -1.19 12.71
N VAL A 94 3.11 -0.73 13.42
CA VAL A 94 3.35 0.70 13.68
C VAL A 94 3.61 1.44 12.36
N ALA A 95 4.41 0.86 11.47
CA ALA A 95 4.66 1.45 10.16
C ALA A 95 3.41 1.47 9.29
N GLY A 96 2.58 0.42 9.32
CA GLY A 96 1.28 0.39 8.65
C GLY A 96 0.37 1.51 9.14
N ALA A 97 0.26 1.69 10.45
CA ALA A 97 -0.50 2.79 11.04
C ALA A 97 0.05 4.17 10.62
N ALA A 98 1.37 4.33 10.63
CA ALA A 98 2.04 5.56 10.20
C ALA A 98 1.79 5.84 8.70
N LEU A 99 1.85 4.83 7.84
CA LEU A 99 1.56 4.96 6.41
C LEU A 99 0.12 5.35 6.16
N TRP A 100 -0.82 4.75 6.89
CA TRP A 100 -2.21 5.18 6.84
C TRP A 100 -2.35 6.65 7.22
N LEU A 101 -1.74 7.08 8.33
CA LEU A 101 -1.80 8.46 8.79
C LEU A 101 -1.21 9.43 7.76
N ILE A 102 -0.05 9.08 7.19
CA ILE A 102 0.61 9.88 6.14
C ILE A 102 -0.28 9.95 4.90
N ASN A 103 -0.84 8.85 4.43
CA ASN A 103 -1.63 8.83 3.20
C ASN A 103 -2.98 9.52 3.38
N TYR A 104 -3.65 9.28 4.51
CA TYR A 104 -5.01 9.74 4.77
C TYR A 104 -5.06 11.19 5.28
N VAL A 105 -4.16 11.55 6.21
CA VAL A 105 -4.15 12.88 6.86
C VAL A 105 -3.08 13.79 6.25
N GLY A 106 -1.89 13.27 5.95
CA GLY A 106 -0.79 14.06 5.39
C GLY A 106 -0.98 14.41 3.92
N ILE A 107 -0.66 13.46 3.04
CA ILE A 107 -0.65 13.65 1.59
C ILE A 107 -2.07 13.94 1.06
N GLY A 108 -3.10 13.29 1.62
CA GLY A 108 -4.50 13.56 1.27
C GLY A 108 -4.95 15.01 1.55
N ALA A 109 -4.31 15.71 2.49
CA ALA A 109 -4.62 17.13 2.76
C ALA A 109 -4.06 18.08 1.70
N ILE A 110 -2.93 17.73 1.07
CA ILE A 110 -2.18 18.65 0.20
C ILE A 110 -2.16 18.26 -1.27
N HIS A 111 -2.42 16.99 -1.62
CA HIS A 111 -2.37 16.49 -2.99
C HIS A 111 -3.78 16.10 -3.49
N PRO A 112 -4.35 16.80 -4.50
CA PRO A 112 -5.71 16.55 -4.97
C PRO A 112 -5.99 15.10 -5.38
N GLY A 113 -5.07 14.46 -6.12
CA GLY A 113 -5.23 13.06 -6.50
C GLY A 113 -5.21 12.09 -5.31
N ALA A 114 -4.40 12.38 -4.28
CA ALA A 114 -4.32 11.52 -3.11
C ALA A 114 -5.54 11.70 -2.21
N ARG A 115 -6.11 12.92 -2.17
CA ARG A 115 -7.37 13.21 -1.49
C ARG A 115 -8.51 12.35 -2.04
N GLU A 116 -8.60 12.20 -3.36
CA GLU A 116 -9.63 11.35 -3.96
C GLU A 116 -9.41 9.87 -3.64
N VAL A 117 -8.16 9.39 -3.60
CA VAL A 117 -7.85 8.02 -3.15
C VAL A 117 -8.29 7.80 -1.69
N ALA A 118 -8.01 8.75 -0.79
CA ALA A 118 -8.37 8.65 0.62
C ALA A 118 -9.90 8.55 0.85
N LYS A 119 -10.70 9.18 -0.02
CA LYS A 119 -12.18 9.14 0.08
C LYS A 119 -12.79 7.82 -0.36
N LEU A 120 -12.05 6.97 -1.08
CA LEU A 120 -12.63 5.74 -1.64
C LEU A 120 -13.04 4.75 -0.57
N ASN A 121 -12.21 4.56 0.45
CA ASN A 121 -12.44 3.58 1.50
C ASN A 121 -12.87 4.29 2.79
N PRO A 122 -13.89 3.76 3.52
CA PRO A 122 -14.17 4.20 4.87
C PRO A 122 -12.91 4.14 5.74
N VAL A 123 -12.76 5.09 6.66
CA VAL A 123 -11.59 5.23 7.55
C VAL A 123 -11.15 3.90 8.17
N PRO A 124 -12.04 3.09 8.80
CA PRO A 124 -11.63 1.85 9.44
C PRO A 124 -11.07 0.82 8.44
N ILE A 125 -11.62 0.76 7.22
CA ILE A 125 -11.18 -0.17 6.18
C ILE A 125 -9.82 0.28 5.64
N ALA A 126 -9.65 1.57 5.37
CA ALA A 126 -8.36 2.11 4.94
C ALA A 126 -7.26 1.84 5.99
N PHE A 127 -7.56 2.07 7.27
CA PHE A 127 -6.64 1.80 8.37
C PHE A 127 -6.30 0.30 8.47
N GLY A 128 -7.31 -0.57 8.47
CA GLY A 128 -7.13 -2.02 8.54
C GLY A 128 -6.28 -2.57 7.39
N LEU A 129 -6.48 -2.07 6.15
CA LEU A 129 -5.66 -2.47 5.01
C LEU A 129 -4.18 -2.08 5.19
N HIS A 130 -3.87 -0.92 5.76
CA HIS A 130 -2.47 -0.53 5.98
C HIS A 130 -1.82 -1.29 7.14
N LEU A 131 -2.57 -1.61 8.21
CA LEU A 131 -2.08 -2.52 9.25
C LEU A 131 -1.77 -3.90 8.66
N LEU A 132 -2.67 -4.43 7.84
CA LEU A 132 -2.48 -5.71 7.15
C LEU A 132 -1.27 -5.69 6.21
N PHE A 133 -1.09 -4.60 5.46
CA PHE A 133 0.12 -4.39 4.64
C PHE A 133 1.38 -4.53 5.50
N GLY A 134 1.45 -3.78 6.61
CA GLY A 134 2.61 -3.79 7.50
C GLY A 134 2.90 -5.16 8.11
N LEU A 135 1.85 -5.88 8.52
CA LEU A 135 1.94 -7.26 9.02
C LEU A 135 2.47 -8.23 7.97
N ILE A 136 1.90 -8.22 6.77
CA ILE A 136 2.33 -9.13 5.69
C ILE A 136 3.76 -8.80 5.27
N ALA A 137 4.07 -7.51 5.08
CA ALA A 137 5.40 -7.10 4.63
C ALA A 137 6.50 -7.49 5.62
N SER A 138 6.29 -7.21 6.91
CA SER A 138 7.26 -7.57 7.95
C SER A 138 7.31 -9.08 8.22
N GLY A 139 6.17 -9.78 8.17
CA GLY A 139 6.09 -11.22 8.37
C GLY A 139 6.77 -12.02 7.25
N VAL A 140 6.50 -11.68 5.99
CA VAL A 140 7.17 -12.31 4.84
C VAL A 140 8.68 -12.06 4.89
N ALA A 141 9.10 -10.83 5.19
CA ALA A 141 10.51 -10.51 5.31
C ALA A 141 11.20 -11.28 6.44
N PHE A 142 10.55 -11.41 7.60
CA PHE A 142 11.06 -12.21 8.71
C PHE A 142 11.25 -13.67 8.32
N LEU A 143 10.25 -14.29 7.66
CA LEU A 143 10.34 -15.68 7.21
C LEU A 143 11.49 -15.93 6.25
N ILE A 144 11.71 -15.02 5.28
CA ILE A 144 12.83 -15.09 4.34
C ILE A 144 14.17 -15.07 5.07
N GLN A 145 14.30 -14.25 6.11
CA GLN A 145 15.55 -14.06 6.84
C GLN A 145 15.80 -15.14 7.90
N SER A 146 14.75 -15.74 8.46
CA SER A 146 14.87 -16.86 9.39
C SER A 146 15.20 -18.19 8.70
N GLY A 147 14.94 -18.29 7.40
CA GLY A 147 15.21 -19.48 6.60
C GLY A 147 16.52 -19.44 5.80
N SER A 148 17.30 -18.35 5.89
CA SER A 148 18.57 -18.12 5.20
C SER A 148 19.75 -18.22 6.16
#